data_AF-W8X8Q3-F1
#
_entry.id   AF-W8X8Q3-F1
#
_cell.length_a   1.000
_cell.length_b   1.000
_cell.length_c   1.000
_cell.angle_alpha   90.00
_cell.angle_beta   90.00
_cell.angle_gamma   90.00
#
_symmetry.space_group_name_H-M   'P 1'
#
loop_
_entity.id
_entity.type
_entity.pdbx_description
1 polymer ?
#
loop_
_entity_poly.entity_id
_entity_poly.type
_entity_poly.pdbx_seq_one_letter_code
_entity_poly.pdbx_strand_id
1 'polypeptide(L)'
;MSLTAAAWIVILCALVMANLPFLLERRLAPWPWAPDGALSGLARWGLGLAFLAGMALWSWGTLKLVGGTFAGGGATAGLFFLKLLASLLAAGLLLALPGWRRPAAGASADAAAGAAAARHPGSRLSGAGAKSFFDRLLEVLVGYVLVGTLGFALELNLGNAFPQRWEFYAVTLALFLVLGYPGFVWRYMLRRRHA
;
A
#
# COMPACT_ATOMS: atom_id res chain seq x y z
N MET A 1 -4.19 -26.17 5.77
CA MET A 1 -3.05 -25.35 6.19
C MET A 1 -3.02 -25.36 7.70
N SER A 2 -1.83 -25.41 8.30
CA SER A 2 -1.70 -25.21 9.74
C SER A 2 -1.82 -23.72 10.10
N LEU A 3 -2.30 -23.43 11.31
CA LEU A 3 -2.34 -22.07 11.87
C LEU A 3 -0.97 -21.40 11.80
N THR A 4 0.09 -22.14 12.10
CA THR A 4 1.47 -21.68 12.03
C THR A 4 1.86 -21.19 10.64
N ALA A 5 1.51 -21.94 9.59
CA ALA A 5 1.83 -21.55 8.21
C ALA A 5 1.06 -20.30 7.78
N ALA A 6 -0.22 -20.19 8.15
CA ALA A 6 -1.03 -19.00 7.87
C ALA A 6 -0.48 -17.76 8.58
N ALA A 7 -0.07 -17.89 9.85
CA ALA A 7 0.54 -16.80 10.61
C ALA A 7 1.83 -16.29 9.95
N TRP A 8 2.71 -17.18 9.50
CA TRP A 8 3.93 -16.79 8.79
C TRP A 8 3.66 -16.06 7.48
N ILE A 9 2.63 -16.46 6.72
CA ILE A 9 2.24 -15.76 5.49
C ILE A 9 1.79 -14.33 5.80
N VAL A 10 0.94 -14.15 6.81
CA VAL A 10 0.48 -12.82 7.23
C VAL A 10 1.66 -11.96 7.68
N ILE A 11 2.59 -12.52 8.46
CA ILE A 11 3.78 -11.80 8.94
C ILE A 11 4.68 -11.38 7.77
N LEU A 12 4.94 -12.28 6.81
CA LEU A 12 5.75 -11.95 5.64
C LEU A 12 5.08 -10.89 4.76
N CYS A 13 3.77 -11.01 4.52
CA CYS A 13 2.99 -9.99 3.82
C CYS A 13 3.01 -8.65 4.57
N ALA A 14 2.88 -8.66 5.90
CA ALA A 14 2.95 -7.48 6.75
C ALA A 14 4.29 -6.77 6.62
N LEU A 15 5.39 -7.54 6.69
CA LEU A 15 6.74 -7.01 6.54
C LEU A 15 6.92 -6.33 5.18
N VAL A 16 6.49 -6.98 4.09
CA VAL A 16 6.60 -6.40 2.74
C VAL A 16 5.75 -5.12 2.63
N MET A 17 4.47 -5.17 3.02
CA MET A 17 3.55 -4.04 2.86
C MET A 17 3.89 -2.85 3.76
N ALA A 18 4.38 -3.09 4.98
CA ALA A 18 4.79 -2.03 5.89
C ALA A 18 6.02 -1.26 5.36
N ASN A 19 6.91 -1.92 4.61
CA ASN A 19 8.13 -1.32 4.08
C ASN A 19 7.99 -0.77 2.65
N LEU A 20 7.02 -1.26 1.88
CA LEU A 20 6.74 -0.84 0.51
C LEU A 20 6.64 0.69 0.29
N PRO A 21 5.93 1.49 1.14
CA PRO A 21 5.82 2.94 0.94
C PRO A 21 7.14 3.69 1.15
N PHE A 22 8.06 3.10 1.92
CA PHE A 22 9.37 3.68 2.18
C PHE A 22 10.38 3.32 1.08
N LEU A 23 10.32 2.09 0.58
CA LEU A 23 11.19 1.60 -0.49
C LEU A 23 10.86 2.25 -1.85
N LEU A 24 9.57 2.46 -2.15
CA LEU A 24 9.16 3.03 -3.42
C LEU A 24 9.15 4.56 -3.40
N GLU A 25 9.82 5.15 -4.40
CA GLU A 25 9.76 6.59 -4.67
C GLU A 25 8.44 7.00 -5.33
N ARG A 26 7.73 6.04 -5.92
CA ARG A 26 6.46 6.23 -6.63
C ARG A 26 5.27 6.29 -5.67
N ARG A 27 4.38 7.28 -5.82
CA ARG A 27 3.12 7.40 -5.07
C ARG A 27 2.25 6.17 -5.37
N LEU A 28 1.81 5.47 -4.32
CA LEU A 28 0.99 4.25 -4.44
C LEU A 28 -0.51 4.55 -4.40
N ALA A 29 -0.89 5.68 -3.81
CA ALA A 29 -2.27 6.11 -3.71
C ALA A 29 -2.47 7.51 -4.33
N PRO A 30 -3.63 7.77 -4.99
CA PRO A 30 -3.93 9.05 -5.62
C PRO A 30 -4.51 10.01 -4.59
N TRP A 31 -3.66 10.52 -3.69
CA TRP A 31 -4.13 11.42 -2.63
C TRP A 31 -4.63 12.75 -3.20
N PRO A 32 -5.77 13.29 -2.70
CA PRO A 32 -6.42 14.43 -3.31
C PRO A 32 -5.63 15.73 -3.15
N TRP A 33 -4.61 15.78 -2.29
CA TRP A 33 -3.69 16.91 -2.09
C TRP A 33 -2.37 16.78 -2.89
N ALA A 34 -2.15 15.69 -3.64
CA ALA A 34 -0.98 15.56 -4.51
C ALA A 34 -1.02 16.57 -5.67
N PRO A 35 -0.04 17.48 -5.84
CA PRO A 35 -0.08 18.56 -6.84
C PRO A 35 0.07 18.05 -8.28
N ASP A 36 -0.87 17.25 -8.74
CA ASP A 36 -1.00 16.84 -10.12
C ASP A 36 -1.84 17.92 -10.80
N GLY A 37 -1.18 18.86 -11.51
CA GLY A 37 -1.82 19.98 -12.21
C GLY A 37 -2.77 19.58 -13.36
N ALA A 38 -3.06 18.29 -13.52
CA ALA A 38 -3.85 17.72 -14.60
C ALA A 38 -5.35 17.51 -14.24
N LEU A 39 -5.72 17.56 -12.96
CA LEU A 39 -7.09 17.29 -12.51
C LEU A 39 -7.63 18.43 -11.63
N SER A 40 -8.91 18.76 -11.79
CA SER A 40 -9.61 19.70 -10.89
C SER A 40 -9.65 19.15 -9.47
N GLY A 41 -9.76 20.04 -8.47
CA GLY A 41 -9.76 19.66 -7.05
C GLY A 41 -10.80 18.59 -6.73
N LEU A 42 -12.05 18.77 -7.22
CA LEU A 42 -13.13 17.79 -7.02
C LEU A 42 -12.86 16.44 -7.71
N ALA A 43 -12.29 16.43 -8.91
CA ALA A 43 -11.95 15.19 -9.61
C ALA A 43 -10.89 14.37 -8.85
N ARG A 44 -9.96 15.03 -8.15
CA ARG A 44 -8.95 14.39 -7.29
C ARG A 44 -9.57 13.73 -6.06
N TRP A 45 -10.52 14.39 -5.42
CA TRP A 45 -11.31 13.80 -4.33
C TRP A 45 -12.14 12.61 -4.83
N GLY A 46 -12.80 12.73 -5.98
CA GLY A 46 -13.54 11.63 -6.60
C GLY A 46 -12.66 10.41 -6.89
N LEU A 47 -11.43 10.63 -7.40
CA LEU A 47 -10.47 9.55 -7.65
C LEU A 47 -9.98 8.89 -6.36
N GLY A 48 -9.71 9.67 -5.31
CA GLY A 48 -9.34 9.15 -3.99
C GLY A 48 -10.46 8.29 -3.39
N LEU A 49 -11.71 8.74 -3.49
CA LEU A 49 -12.88 7.97 -3.06
C LEU A 49 -13.07 6.70 -3.91
N ALA A 50 -12.90 6.77 -5.22
CA ALA A 50 -12.98 5.60 -6.10
C ALA A 50 -11.89 4.57 -5.78
N PHE A 51 -10.68 5.02 -5.45
CA PHE A 51 -9.60 4.14 -4.99
C PHE A 51 -9.94 3.46 -3.67
N LEU A 52 -10.45 4.21 -2.68
CA LEU A 52 -10.90 3.65 -1.40
C LEU A 52 -12.07 2.67 -1.59
N ALA A 53 -13.02 2.97 -2.47
CA ALA A 53 -14.10 2.07 -2.83
C ALA A 53 -13.58 0.80 -3.52
N GLY A 54 -12.59 0.92 -4.41
CA GLY A 54 -11.92 -0.21 -5.04
C GLY A 54 -11.18 -1.10 -4.04
N MET A 55 -10.52 -0.49 -3.05
CA MET A 55 -9.89 -1.22 -1.93
C MET A 55 -10.94 -1.94 -1.06
N ALA A 56 -12.05 -1.27 -0.74
CA ALA A 56 -13.15 -1.88 0.01
C ALA A 56 -13.80 -3.04 -0.77
N LEU A 57 -13.98 -2.89 -2.08
CA LEU A 57 -14.51 -3.92 -2.96
C LEU A 57 -13.55 -5.11 -3.07
N TRP A 58 -12.25 -4.86 -3.21
CA TRP A 58 -11.23 -5.90 -3.19
C TRP A 58 -11.19 -6.63 -1.84
N SER A 59 -11.30 -5.88 -0.74
CA SER A 59 -11.33 -6.42 0.62
C SER A 59 -12.53 -7.36 0.81
N TRP A 60 -13.72 -6.89 0.41
CA TRP A 60 -14.94 -7.70 0.39
C TRP A 60 -14.82 -8.94 -0.50
N GLY A 61 -14.27 -8.78 -1.72
CA GLY A 61 -14.05 -9.87 -2.67
C GLY A 61 -13.10 -10.93 -2.12
N THR A 62 -12.02 -10.52 -1.45
CA THR A 62 -11.05 -11.43 -0.83
C THR A 62 -11.69 -12.26 0.27
N LEU A 63 -12.50 -11.65 1.14
CA LEU A 63 -13.25 -12.35 2.20
C LEU A 63 -14.21 -13.40 1.62
N LYS A 64 -14.87 -13.10 0.50
CA LYS A 64 -15.80 -14.03 -0.17
C LYS A 64 -15.12 -15.12 -1.01
N LEU A 65 -13.98 -14.80 -1.63
CA LEU A 65 -13.27 -15.73 -2.53
C LEU A 65 -12.44 -16.74 -1.77
N VAL A 66 -11.73 -16.26 -0.74
CA VAL A 66 -10.83 -17.06 0.10
C VAL A 66 -11.63 -17.72 1.22
N GLY A 67 -12.60 -17.03 1.83
CA GLY A 67 -13.50 -17.59 2.85
C GLY A 67 -14.26 -18.82 2.36
N GLY A 68 -14.11 -19.94 3.06
CA GLY A 68 -14.82 -21.19 2.78
C GLY A 68 -14.07 -22.17 1.87
N THR A 69 -12.91 -21.78 1.32
CA THR A 69 -12.00 -22.72 0.65
C THR A 69 -10.94 -23.23 1.61
N PHE A 70 -11.24 -24.34 2.29
CA PHE A 70 -10.31 -24.99 3.21
C PHE A 70 -9.05 -25.49 2.48
N ALA A 71 -7.86 -25.04 2.89
CA ALA A 71 -6.58 -25.56 2.39
C ALA A 71 -6.22 -26.92 3.02
N GLY A 72 -7.18 -27.83 3.17
CA GLY A 72 -7.10 -29.07 3.96
C GLY A 72 -6.34 -30.23 3.29
N GLY A 73 -5.96 -30.10 2.01
CA GLY A 73 -5.27 -31.13 1.23
C GLY A 73 -6.10 -31.62 0.04
N GLY A 74 -5.44 -31.95 -1.07
CA GLY A 74 -6.07 -32.34 -2.35
C GLY A 74 -6.24 -31.18 -3.35
N ALA A 75 -7.06 -31.36 -4.39
CA ALA A 75 -7.26 -30.40 -5.50
C ALA A 75 -7.76 -29.01 -5.05
N THR A 76 -8.45 -28.94 -3.91
CA THR A 76 -8.96 -27.69 -3.31
C THR A 76 -7.85 -26.83 -2.70
N ALA A 77 -6.74 -27.42 -2.26
CA ALA A 77 -5.59 -26.66 -1.73
C ALA A 77 -4.90 -25.85 -2.83
N GLY A 78 -4.75 -26.40 -4.04
CA GLY A 78 -4.21 -25.68 -5.19
C GLY A 78 -5.07 -24.47 -5.57
N LEU A 79 -6.39 -24.64 -5.58
CA LEU A 79 -7.34 -23.55 -5.85
C LEU A 79 -7.28 -22.45 -4.78
N PHE A 80 -7.10 -22.81 -3.51
CA PHE A 80 -6.90 -21.83 -2.43
C PHE A 80 -5.66 -20.96 -2.67
N PHE A 81 -4.51 -21.56 -2.96
CA PHE A 81 -3.27 -20.81 -3.23
C PHE A 81 -3.39 -19.95 -4.49
N LEU A 82 -4.05 -20.45 -5.53
CA LEU A 82 -4.30 -19.67 -6.75
C LEU A 82 -5.17 -18.45 -6.47
N LYS A 83 -6.24 -18.59 -5.68
CA LYS A 83 -7.10 -17.48 -5.26
C LYS A 83 -6.36 -16.48 -4.36
N LEU A 84 -5.53 -16.97 -3.44
CA LEU A 84 -4.70 -16.15 -2.57
C LEU A 84 -3.71 -15.32 -3.40
N LEU A 85 -3.02 -15.96 -4.35
CA LEU A 85 -2.09 -15.28 -5.26
C LEU A 85 -2.82 -14.26 -6.15
N ALA A 86 -3.96 -14.63 -6.73
CA ALA A 86 -4.77 -13.72 -7.54
C ALA A 86 -5.25 -12.50 -6.72
N SER A 87 -5.66 -12.71 -5.46
CA SER A 87 -6.02 -11.64 -4.53
C SER A 87 -4.83 -10.71 -4.25
N LEU A 88 -3.65 -11.27 -3.91
CA LEU A 88 -2.44 -10.49 -3.67
C LEU A 88 -1.99 -9.69 -4.91
N LEU A 89 -2.08 -10.30 -6.10
CA LEU A 89 -1.79 -9.63 -7.37
C LEU A 89 -2.80 -8.53 -7.67
N ALA A 90 -4.09 -8.74 -7.39
CA ALA A 90 -5.11 -7.71 -7.56
C ALA A 90 -4.90 -6.52 -6.59
N ALA A 91 -4.51 -6.76 -5.34
CA ALA A 91 -4.12 -5.69 -4.42
C ALA A 91 -2.88 -4.95 -4.92
N GLY A 92 -1.85 -5.68 -5.35
CA GLY A 92 -0.64 -5.10 -5.94
C GLY A 92 -0.94 -4.25 -7.17
N LEU A 93 -1.83 -4.72 -8.05
CA LEU A 93 -2.28 -3.97 -9.22
C LEU A 93 -3.04 -2.71 -8.83
N LEU A 94 -3.98 -2.78 -7.89
CA LEU A 94 -4.72 -1.62 -7.40
C LEU A 94 -3.79 -0.57 -6.77
N LEU A 95 -2.72 -0.97 -6.08
CA LEU A 95 -1.68 -0.07 -5.58
C LEU A 95 -0.72 0.44 -6.67
N ALA A 96 -0.60 -0.27 -7.80
CA ALA A 96 0.27 0.10 -8.91
C ALA A 96 -0.38 1.10 -9.88
N LEU A 97 -1.70 1.04 -10.07
CA LEU A 97 -2.46 1.87 -11.01
C LEU A 97 -2.36 3.39 -10.77
N PRO A 98 -2.38 3.91 -9.52
CA PRO A 98 -2.37 5.36 -9.27
C PRO A 98 -1.05 6.02 -9.63
N GLY A 99 0.06 5.31 -9.51
CA GLY A 99 1.41 5.83 -9.73
C GLY A 99 1.82 6.02 -11.20
N TRP A 100 0.99 5.60 -12.16
CA TRP A 100 1.29 5.67 -13.61
C TRP A 100 0.82 6.98 -14.25
N ARG A 101 0.10 7.84 -13.52
CA ARG A 101 -0.58 9.02 -14.08
C ARG A 101 0.32 10.24 -14.32
N ARG A 102 1.65 10.12 -14.29
CA ARG A 102 2.52 11.22 -14.76
C ARG A 102 2.29 11.40 -16.26
N PRO A 103 1.71 12.52 -16.73
CA PRO A 103 1.67 12.78 -18.15
C PRO A 103 3.12 12.87 -18.64
N ALA A 104 3.43 12.32 -19.81
CA ALA A 104 4.74 12.50 -20.44
C ALA A 104 5.14 13.99 -20.56
N ALA A 105 4.16 14.90 -20.57
CA ALA A 105 4.33 16.35 -20.53
C ALA A 105 4.93 16.91 -19.21
N GLY A 106 4.76 16.22 -18.07
CA GLY A 106 5.39 16.62 -16.80
C GLY A 106 6.89 16.33 -16.78
N ALA A 107 7.32 15.25 -17.43
CA ALA A 107 8.74 14.90 -17.54
C ALA A 107 9.53 15.89 -18.41
N SER A 108 8.92 16.42 -19.48
CA SER A 108 9.53 17.48 -20.30
C SER A 108 9.51 18.84 -19.59
N ALA A 109 8.48 19.13 -18.79
CA ALA A 109 8.42 20.34 -17.96
C ALA A 109 9.44 20.33 -16.81
N ASP A 110 9.65 19.18 -16.16
CA ASP A 110 10.68 19.00 -15.12
C ASP A 110 12.09 19.06 -15.71
N ALA A 111 12.30 18.51 -16.91
CA ALA A 111 13.56 18.64 -17.63
C ALA A 111 13.85 20.10 -18.04
N ALA A 112 12.82 20.83 -18.50
CA ALA A 112 12.92 22.25 -18.80
C ALA A 112 13.13 23.12 -17.54
N ALA A 113 12.48 22.78 -16.42
CA ALA A 113 12.66 23.43 -15.12
C ALA A 113 14.05 23.16 -14.54
N GLY A 114 14.59 21.95 -14.72
CA GLY A 114 15.99 21.61 -14.38
C GLY A 114 17.00 22.42 -15.20
N ALA A 115 16.74 22.58 -16.50
CA ALA A 115 17.54 23.45 -17.38
C ALA A 115 17.39 24.95 -17.08
N ALA A 116 16.27 25.37 -16.49
CA ALA A 116 16.05 26.74 -16.01
C ALA A 116 16.68 26.99 -14.62
N ALA A 117 16.66 26.00 -13.72
CA ALA A 117 17.32 26.05 -12.42
C ALA A 117 18.86 26.11 -12.56
N ALA A 118 19.42 25.47 -13.59
CA ALA A 118 20.83 25.60 -13.95
C ALA A 118 21.21 27.04 -14.39
N ARG A 119 20.24 27.86 -14.82
CA ARG A 119 20.45 29.27 -15.22
C ARG A 119 20.41 30.25 -14.03
N HIS A 120 19.81 29.87 -12.89
CA HIS A 120 19.74 30.73 -11.70
C HIS A 120 20.05 29.93 -10.42
N PRO A 121 21.33 29.89 -9.98
CA PRO A 121 21.75 29.07 -8.83
C PRO A 121 21.18 29.52 -7.47
N GLY A 122 20.41 30.61 -7.41
CA GLY A 122 19.87 31.21 -6.18
C GLY A 122 18.39 30.93 -5.85
N SER A 123 17.58 30.47 -6.80
CA SER A 123 16.14 30.22 -6.56
C SER A 123 15.87 28.73 -6.33
N ARG A 124 16.24 28.23 -5.14
CA ARG A 124 15.71 26.92 -4.68
C ARG A 124 14.22 27.07 -4.39
N LEU A 125 13.38 26.97 -5.42
CA LEU A 125 11.95 26.74 -5.23
C LEU A 125 11.83 25.45 -4.42
N SER A 126 11.32 25.59 -3.20
CA SER A 126 11.08 24.51 -2.25
C SER A 126 10.42 23.32 -2.98
N GLY A 127 11.07 22.16 -2.91
CA GLY A 127 10.87 21.04 -3.83
C GLY A 127 9.42 20.60 -4.04
N ALA A 128 8.89 20.92 -5.22
CA ALA A 128 7.52 20.61 -5.66
C ALA A 128 7.29 19.13 -6.02
N GLY A 129 7.95 18.18 -5.36
CA GLY A 129 7.86 16.76 -5.73
C GLY A 129 8.14 15.73 -4.63
N ALA A 130 8.55 16.14 -3.43
CA ALA A 130 8.86 15.19 -2.37
C ALA A 130 7.56 14.62 -1.74
N LYS A 131 7.43 13.28 -1.68
CA LYS A 131 6.34 12.60 -0.95
C LYS A 131 6.28 13.14 0.48
N SER A 132 5.11 13.64 0.89
CA SER A 132 4.91 14.11 2.26
C SER A 132 5.03 12.96 3.26
N PHE A 133 5.34 13.29 4.52
CA PHE A 133 5.27 12.33 5.62
C PHE A 133 3.86 11.74 5.74
N PHE A 134 2.83 12.59 5.65
CA PHE A 134 1.43 12.19 5.74
C PHE A 134 1.01 11.26 4.59
N ASP A 135 1.55 11.45 3.37
CA ASP A 135 1.30 10.56 2.24
C ASP A 135 1.74 9.12 2.55
N ARG A 136 2.90 8.98 3.20
CA ARG A 136 3.46 7.66 3.55
C ARG A 136 2.72 7.04 4.71
N LEU A 137 2.36 7.82 5.73
CA LEU A 137 1.56 7.33 6.85
C LEU A 137 0.23 6.75 6.34
N LEU A 138 -0.40 7.43 5.39
CA LEU A 138 -1.65 6.98 4.80
C LEU A 138 -1.45 5.75 3.89
N GLU A 139 -0.35 5.68 3.12
CA GLU A 139 0.04 4.47 2.37
C GLU A 139 0.27 3.26 3.31
N VAL A 140 0.92 3.47 4.46
CA VAL A 140 1.12 2.44 5.51
C VAL A 140 -0.23 2.00 6.09
N LEU A 141 -1.14 2.93 6.37
CA LEU A 141 -2.47 2.60 6.89
C LEU A 141 -3.30 1.78 5.89
N VAL A 142 -3.21 2.09 4.60
CA VAL A 142 -3.81 1.26 3.54
C VAL A 142 -3.18 -0.13 3.52
N GLY A 143 -1.85 -0.23 3.65
CA GLY A 143 -1.16 -1.51 3.78
C GLY A 143 -1.62 -2.34 4.98
N TYR A 144 -1.87 -1.69 6.12
CA TYR A 144 -2.41 -2.33 7.31
C TYR A 144 -3.80 -2.92 7.05
N VAL A 145 -4.70 -2.17 6.42
CA VAL A 145 -6.05 -2.67 6.07
C VAL A 145 -5.95 -3.88 5.14
N LEU A 146 -5.10 -3.83 4.12
CA LEU A 146 -4.91 -4.95 3.18
C LEU A 146 -4.43 -6.23 3.88
N VAL A 147 -3.43 -6.10 4.75
CA VAL A 147 -2.87 -7.23 5.51
C VAL A 147 -3.87 -7.74 6.56
N GLY A 148 -4.60 -6.84 7.20
CA GLY A 148 -5.67 -7.16 8.14
C GLY A 148 -6.78 -7.97 7.48
N THR A 149 -7.25 -7.57 6.29
CA THR A 149 -8.24 -8.33 5.53
C THR A 149 -7.72 -9.72 5.16
N LEU A 150 -6.45 -9.83 4.77
CA LEU A 150 -5.82 -11.10 4.44
C LEU A 150 -5.78 -12.03 5.67
N GLY A 151 -5.37 -11.51 6.83
CA GLY A 151 -5.36 -12.25 8.09
C GLY A 151 -6.75 -12.73 8.49
N PHE A 152 -7.76 -11.85 8.38
CA PHE A 152 -9.15 -12.18 8.69
C PHE A 152 -9.72 -13.24 7.75
N ALA A 153 -9.40 -13.14 6.44
CA ALA A 153 -9.79 -14.15 5.46
C ALA A 153 -9.18 -15.52 5.79
N LEU A 154 -7.92 -15.57 6.24
CA LEU A 154 -7.27 -16.81 6.66
C LEU A 154 -7.86 -17.37 7.97
N GLU A 155 -8.18 -16.50 8.93
CA GLU A 155 -8.79 -16.88 10.21
C GLU A 155 -10.17 -17.51 10.01
N LEU A 156 -11.00 -16.93 9.14
CA LEU A 156 -12.31 -17.49 8.75
C LEU A 156 -12.23 -18.86 8.06
N ASN A 157 -11.07 -19.23 7.51
CA ASN A 157 -10.85 -20.55 6.90
C ASN A 157 -10.29 -21.59 7.87
N LEU A 158 -9.77 -21.17 9.03
CA LEU A 158 -9.15 -22.07 10.01
C LEU A 158 -10.08 -22.37 11.20
N GLY A 159 -11.20 -21.67 11.33
CA GLY A 159 -12.20 -21.91 12.37
C GLY A 159 -13.19 -20.75 12.53
N ASN A 160 -13.88 -20.72 13.67
CA ASN A 160 -14.80 -19.64 14.01
C ASN A 160 -14.00 -18.43 14.51
N ALA A 161 -14.09 -17.31 13.80
CA ALA A 161 -13.44 -16.06 14.21
C ALA A 161 -14.02 -15.62 15.57
N PHE A 162 -13.15 -15.50 16.58
CA PHE A 162 -13.57 -14.98 17.87
C PHE A 162 -13.83 -13.48 17.76
N PRO A 163 -14.82 -12.93 18.48
CA PRO A 163 -15.04 -11.49 18.52
C PRO A 163 -13.81 -10.79 19.12
N GLN A 164 -13.03 -10.12 18.27
CA GLN A 164 -11.85 -9.36 18.67
C GLN A 164 -12.29 -7.96 19.15
N ARG A 165 -11.77 -7.53 20.30
CA ARG A 165 -12.02 -6.19 20.84
C ARG A 165 -11.13 -5.15 20.17
N TRP A 166 -11.43 -3.87 20.39
CA TRP A 166 -10.67 -2.75 19.83
C TRP A 166 -9.17 -2.79 20.19
N GLU A 167 -8.81 -3.37 21.34
CA GLU A 167 -7.40 -3.48 21.76
C GLU A 167 -6.59 -4.35 20.81
N PHE A 168 -7.20 -5.40 20.24
CA PHE A 168 -6.53 -6.27 19.28
C PHE A 168 -6.07 -5.47 18.06
N TYR A 169 -6.96 -4.64 17.50
CA TYR A 169 -6.64 -3.80 16.34
C TYR A 169 -5.60 -2.72 16.67
N ALA A 170 -5.60 -2.19 17.90
CA ALA A 170 -4.59 -1.23 18.32
C ALA A 170 -3.20 -1.88 18.41
N VAL A 171 -3.11 -3.08 18.98
CA VAL A 171 -1.85 -3.82 19.12
C VAL A 171 -1.33 -4.29 17.77
N THR A 172 -2.18 -4.83 16.89
CA THR A 172 -1.75 -5.26 15.55
C THR A 172 -1.31 -4.10 14.68
N LEU A 173 -1.97 -2.93 14.77
CA LEU A 173 -1.52 -1.71 14.12
C LEU A 173 -0.15 -1.27 14.65
N ALA A 174 0.06 -1.28 15.97
CA ALA A 174 1.35 -0.92 16.56
C ALA A 174 2.47 -1.87 16.09
N LEU A 175 2.22 -3.18 16.06
CA LEU A 175 3.18 -4.18 15.54
C LEU A 175 3.46 -3.96 14.04
N PHE A 176 2.44 -3.65 13.25
CA PHE A 176 2.61 -3.35 11.83
C PHE A 176 3.49 -2.11 11.60
N LEU A 177 3.31 -1.06 12.40
CA LEU A 177 4.14 0.14 12.35
C LEU A 177 5.60 -0.16 12.73
N VAL A 178 5.83 -1.00 13.73
CA VAL A 178 7.18 -1.46 14.12
C VAL A 178 7.84 -2.21 12.96
N LEU A 179 7.11 -3.07 12.24
CA LEU A 179 7.64 -3.76 11.06
C LEU A 179 8.01 -2.81 9.91
N GLY A 180 7.38 -1.62 9.83
CA GLY A 180 7.73 -0.57 8.86
C GLY A 180 8.93 0.29 9.25
N TYR A 181 9.39 0.19 10.51
CA TYR A 181 10.52 0.98 11.03
C TYR A 181 11.84 0.80 10.23
N PRO A 182 12.24 -0.40 9.78
CA PRO A 182 13.47 -0.58 9.00
C PRO A 182 13.48 0.26 7.71
N GLY A 183 12.38 0.25 6.95
CA GLY A 183 12.22 1.07 5.75
C GLY A 183 12.22 2.57 6.06
N PHE A 184 11.60 2.97 7.17
CA PHE A 184 11.65 4.34 7.66
C PHE A 184 13.10 4.78 7.94
N VAL A 185 13.86 4.03 8.74
CA VAL A 185 15.25 4.36 9.09
C VAL A 185 16.13 4.43 7.84
N TRP A 186 16.04 3.44 6.95
CA TRP A 186 16.80 3.41 5.71
C TRP A 186 16.60 4.69 4.89
N ARG A 187 15.36 5.12 4.73
CA ARG A 187 15.05 6.29 3.90
C ARG A 187 15.35 7.63 4.59
N TYR A 188 15.02 7.76 5.85
CA TYR A 188 15.12 9.04 6.55
C TYR A 188 16.51 9.29 7.14
N MET A 189 17.22 8.24 7.58
CA MET A 189 18.51 8.38 8.26
C MET A 189 19.70 8.05 7.35
N LEU A 190 19.62 7.01 6.51
CA LEU A 190 20.75 6.60 5.66
C LEU A 190 20.78 7.36 4.33
N ARG A 191 19.65 7.47 3.63
CA ARG A 191 19.62 8.13 2.31
C ARG A 191 19.79 9.65 2.32
N ARG A 192 19.55 10.33 3.45
CA ARG A 192 19.81 11.79 3.58
C ARG A 192 21.28 12.13 3.81
N ARG A 193 22.15 11.14 4.08
CA ARG A 193 23.60 11.36 4.26
C ARG A 193 24.41 11.23 2.97
N HIS A 194 23.78 10.76 1.87
CA HIS A 194 24.46 10.52 0.59
C HIS A 194 23.99 11.46 -0.55
N ALA A 195 23.30 12.55 -0.21
CA ALA A 195 22.92 13.63 -1.12
C ALA A 195 23.37 14.96 -0.53
#